data_AF-A0A1M5Q9N5-F1
#
_entry.id   AF-A0A1M5Q9N5-F1
#
_cell.length_a   1.000
_cell.length_b   1.000
_cell.length_c   1.000
_cell.angle_alpha   90.00
_cell.angle_beta   90.00
_cell.angle_gamma   90.00
#
_symmetry.space_group_name_H-M   'P 1'
#
loop_
_entity.id
_entity.type
_entity.pdbx_description
1 polymer ?
#
loop_
_entity_poly.entity_id
_entity_poly.type
_entity_poly.pdbx_seq_one_letter_code
_entity_poly.pdbx_strand_id
1 'polypeptide(L)'
;MPINAMKNLTVILVDPPDDEAPSVTLRSEQGELVAFCYPCSLKVGDVIANRLTVLDADVRAAYLSDWPADQKEALSSDYLERISHYAYRGRGRVIDAERGLVEVQGFVIEMGAANEGHVDFEINRLDISL
;
A
#
# COMPACT_ATOMS: atom_id res chain seq x y z
N MET A 1 0.72 16.13 15.13
CA MET A 1 -0.50 15.38 15.49
C MET A 1 -0.09 13.93 15.70
N PRO A 2 -0.62 13.19 16.70
CA PRO A 2 -0.24 11.79 16.84
C PRO A 2 -0.78 11.05 15.61
N ILE A 3 0.08 10.27 14.96
CA ILE A 3 -0.30 9.35 13.89
C ILE A 3 -1.42 8.49 14.48
N ASN A 4 -2.61 8.54 13.89
CA ASN A 4 -3.72 7.64 14.21
C ASN A 4 -3.13 6.23 14.29
N ALA A 5 -3.40 5.48 15.37
CA ALA A 5 -2.78 4.17 15.57
C ALA A 5 -3.03 3.29 14.33
N MET A 6 -1.98 3.07 13.53
CA MET A 6 -2.06 2.27 12.32
C MET A 6 -2.48 0.86 12.70
N LYS A 7 -3.58 0.36 12.14
CA LYS A 7 -4.05 -1.00 12.40
C LYS A 7 -3.06 -1.98 11.82
N ASN A 8 -2.62 -2.96 12.60
CA ASN A 8 -1.63 -3.95 12.18
C ASN A 8 -2.15 -4.83 11.03
N LEU A 9 -1.21 -5.45 10.32
CA LEU A 9 -1.49 -6.47 9.31
C LEU A 9 -1.22 -7.86 9.87
N THR A 10 -2.02 -8.83 9.45
CA THR A 10 -1.81 -10.24 9.79
C THR A 10 -1.22 -10.98 8.60
N VAL A 11 -0.15 -11.74 8.80
CA VAL A 11 0.40 -12.65 7.80
C VAL A 11 -0.51 -13.87 7.71
N ILE A 12 -1.12 -14.11 6.55
CA ILE A 12 -2.06 -15.22 6.35
C ILE A 12 -1.50 -16.34 5.47
N LEU A 13 -0.49 -16.04 4.67
CA LEU A 13 0.23 -17.02 3.85
C LEU A 13 1.69 -16.61 3.75
N VAL A 14 2.57 -17.59 3.77
CA VAL A 14 3.99 -17.45 3.42
C VAL A 14 4.26 -18.51 2.39
N ASP A 15 4.44 -18.11 1.14
CA ASP A 15 4.83 -19.04 0.08
C ASP A 15 6.34 -19.24 0.15
N PRO A 16 6.82 -20.49 0.26
CA PRO A 16 8.24 -20.77 0.25
C PRO A 16 8.85 -20.31 -1.08
N PRO A 17 10.15 -19.94 -1.10
CA PRO A 17 10.82 -19.54 -2.32
C PRO A 17 10.94 -20.73 -3.26
N ASP A 18 9.97 -20.91 -4.14
CA ASP A 18 10.09 -21.76 -5.31
C ASP A 18 10.96 -21.00 -6.32
N ASP A 19 12.28 -21.05 -6.10
CA ASP A 19 13.39 -20.50 -6.90
C ASP A 19 13.44 -18.97 -7.16
N GLU A 20 12.35 -18.19 -7.03
CA GLU A 20 12.36 -16.79 -7.52
C GLU A 20 12.07 -15.67 -6.51
N ALA A 21 11.36 -15.89 -5.40
CA ALA A 21 11.24 -14.93 -4.29
C ALA A 21 10.26 -15.45 -3.22
N PRO A 22 10.53 -15.28 -1.90
CA PRO A 22 9.49 -15.52 -0.90
C PRO A 22 8.43 -14.42 -0.97
N SER A 23 7.17 -14.82 -1.11
CA SER A 23 6.02 -13.93 -1.02
C SER A 23 5.27 -14.16 0.28
N VAL A 24 4.69 -13.09 0.82
CA VAL A 24 3.76 -13.17 1.94
C VAL A 24 2.44 -12.53 1.55
N THR A 25 1.35 -13.20 1.91
CA THR A 25 0.01 -12.61 1.81
C THR A 25 -0.34 -11.99 3.16
N LEU A 26 -0.70 -10.71 3.12
CA LEU A 26 -1.09 -9.91 4.27
C LEU A 26 -2.58 -9.61 4.22
N ARG A 27 -3.21 -9.60 5.39
CA ARG A 27 -4.61 -9.22 5.57
C ARG A 27 -4.71 -7.92 6.35
N SER A 28 -5.43 -6.95 5.78
CA SER A 28 -5.97 -5.79 6.49
C SER A 28 -7.42 -6.06 6.90
N GLU A 29 -8.09 -5.07 7.49
CA GLU A 29 -9.53 -5.18 7.77
C GLU A 29 -10.42 -5.10 6.51
N GLN A 30 -9.88 -4.63 5.38
CA GLN A 30 -10.65 -4.36 4.16
C GLN A 30 -10.24 -5.27 2.98
N GLY A 31 -9.11 -5.97 3.06
CA GLY A 31 -8.65 -6.81 1.96
C GLY A 31 -7.37 -7.58 2.24
N GLU A 32 -6.84 -8.18 1.18
CA GLU A 32 -5.61 -8.96 1.20
C GLU A 32 -4.70 -8.53 0.06
N LEU A 33 -3.39 -8.56 0.28
CA LEU A 33 -2.39 -8.30 -0.75
C LEU A 33 -1.17 -9.21 -0.60
N VAL A 34 -0.39 -9.32 -1.66
CA VAL A 34 0.85 -10.09 -1.72
C VAL A 34 2.02 -9.12 -1.78
N ALA A 35 2.97 -9.30 -0.87
CA ALA A 35 4.19 -8.49 -0.81
C ALA A 35 5.42 -9.39 -0.88
N PHE A 36 6.49 -8.83 -1.44
CA PHE A 36 7.80 -9.44 -1.49
C PHE A 36 8.45 -9.38 -0.11
N CYS A 37 9.12 -10.47 0.28
CA CYS A 37 9.78 -10.60 1.57
C CYS A 37 11.12 -11.33 1.38
N TYR A 38 12.26 -10.63 1.40
CA TYR A 38 13.57 -11.28 1.36
C TYR A 38 14.66 -10.49 2.12
N PRO A 39 15.43 -11.15 3.01
CA PRO A 39 15.19 -12.49 3.55
C PRO A 39 13.91 -12.51 4.41
N CYS A 40 13.10 -13.57 4.29
CA CYS A 40 11.84 -13.64 5.01
C CYS A 40 11.94 -14.48 6.29
N SER A 41 11.63 -13.86 7.44
CA SER A 41 11.51 -14.55 8.74
C SER A 41 10.08 -14.66 9.25
N LEU A 42 9.11 -14.15 8.49
CA LEU A 42 7.70 -14.12 8.89
C LEU A 42 7.07 -15.51 8.81
N LYS A 43 6.05 -15.71 9.65
CA LYS A 43 5.24 -16.92 9.72
C LYS A 43 3.76 -16.55 9.65
N VAL A 44 2.96 -17.51 9.18
CA VAL A 44 1.49 -17.38 9.23
C VAL A 44 1.05 -17.14 10.67
N GLY A 45 0.22 -16.12 10.88
CA GLY A 45 -0.26 -15.68 12.17
C GLY A 45 0.54 -14.52 12.79
N ASP A 46 1.71 -14.18 12.24
CA ASP A 46 2.46 -13.01 12.70
C ASP A 46 1.64 -11.72 12.46
N VAL A 47 1.79 -10.79 13.39
CA VAL A 47 1.18 -9.46 13.34
C VAL A 47 2.29 -8.44 13.15
N ILE A 48 2.25 -7.71 12.05
CA ILE A 48 3.28 -6.72 11.68
C ILE A 48 2.70 -5.31 11.65
N ALA A 49 3.59 -4.31 11.76
CA ALA A 49 3.20 -2.93 11.55
C ALA A 49 2.64 -2.75 10.13
N ASN A 50 1.56 -1.98 10.01
CA ASN A 50 0.99 -1.64 8.72
C ASN A 50 1.74 -0.45 8.13
N ARG A 51 2.91 -0.78 7.57
CA ARG A 51 3.72 0.12 6.79
C ARG A 51 4.47 -0.74 5.77
N LEU A 52 4.04 -0.65 4.53
CA LEU A 52 4.67 -1.33 3.39
C LEU A 52 5.53 -0.33 2.63
N THR A 53 6.53 -0.84 1.92
CA THR A 53 7.42 -0.04 1.08
C THR A 53 7.32 -0.52 -0.35
N VAL A 54 7.85 0.27 -1.29
CA VAL A 54 7.89 -0.10 -2.70
C VAL A 54 9.30 0.01 -3.21
N LEU A 55 9.69 -0.87 -4.14
CA LEU A 55 10.94 -0.72 -4.88
C LEU A 55 10.87 0.51 -5.80
N ASP A 56 9.73 0.69 -6.47
CA ASP A 56 9.47 1.77 -7.41
C ASP A 56 7.95 1.95 -7.59
N ALA A 57 7.52 3.21 -7.73
CA ALA A 57 6.14 3.58 -7.98
C ALA A 57 6.02 4.88 -8.79
N ASP A 58 5.09 4.91 -9.75
CA ASP A 58 4.64 6.15 -10.41
C ASP A 58 3.41 6.65 -9.66
N VAL A 59 3.49 7.86 -9.10
CA VAL A 59 2.42 8.46 -8.28
C VAL A 59 2.01 9.79 -8.87
N ARG A 60 0.71 9.97 -9.11
CA ARG A 60 0.14 11.17 -9.72
C ARG A 60 -1.08 11.64 -8.93
N ALA A 61 -1.25 12.95 -8.82
CA ALA A 61 -2.47 13.50 -8.23
C ALA A 61 -3.68 13.02 -9.05
N ALA A 62 -4.66 12.40 -8.38
CA ALA A 62 -5.87 11.90 -9.05
C ALA A 62 -6.75 13.07 -9.55
N TYR A 63 -6.62 14.23 -8.90
CA TYR A 63 -7.38 15.43 -9.22
C TYR A 63 -6.47 16.65 -9.25
N LEU A 64 -6.78 17.60 -10.13
CA LEU A 64 -6.11 18.88 -10.17
C LEU A 64 -6.51 19.75 -8.96
N SER A 65 -5.63 20.66 -8.54
CA SER A 65 -5.85 21.50 -7.35
C SER A 65 -7.08 22.41 -7.48
N ASP A 66 -7.44 22.79 -8.70
CA ASP A 66 -8.58 23.64 -9.07
C ASP A 66 -9.95 22.93 -9.06
N TRP A 67 -9.97 21.59 -8.90
CA TRP A 67 -11.24 20.86 -8.81
C TRP A 67 -11.98 21.14 -7.49
N PRO A 68 -13.32 21.27 -7.53
CA PRO A 68 -14.17 21.39 -6.33
C PRO A 68 -14.00 20.21 -5.37
N ALA A 69 -13.96 20.51 -4.07
CA ALA A 69 -13.69 19.51 -3.02
C ALA A 69 -14.75 18.38 -2.98
N ASP A 70 -16.01 18.73 -3.18
CA ASP A 70 -17.15 17.80 -3.25
C ASP A 70 -17.04 16.82 -4.43
N GLN A 71 -16.50 17.27 -5.57
CA GLN A 71 -16.27 16.41 -6.72
C GLN A 71 -15.08 15.46 -6.53
N LYS A 72 -14.01 15.93 -5.87
CA LYS A 72 -12.87 15.09 -5.51
C LYS A 72 -13.28 13.95 -4.58
N GLU A 73 -14.13 14.26 -3.60
CA GLU A 73 -14.63 13.29 -2.61
C GLU A 73 -15.67 12.32 -3.22
N ALA A 74 -16.55 12.80 -4.11
CA ALA A 74 -17.53 11.95 -4.78
C ALA A 74 -16.92 10.93 -5.76
N LEU A 75 -15.72 11.21 -6.30
CA LEU A 75 -15.04 10.38 -7.29
C LEU A 75 -13.90 9.55 -6.70
N SER A 76 -13.53 9.79 -5.44
CA SER A 76 -12.40 9.15 -4.76
C SER A 76 -12.72 7.75 -4.23
N SER A 77 -13.32 6.90 -5.06
CA SER A 77 -13.43 5.49 -4.68
C SER A 77 -12.03 4.87 -4.69
N ASP A 78 -11.57 4.46 -3.51
CA ASP A 78 -10.33 3.73 -3.36
C ASP A 78 -10.43 2.39 -4.08
N TYR A 79 -9.34 2.00 -4.75
CA TYR A 79 -9.20 0.68 -5.34
C TYR A 79 -7.75 0.25 -5.34
N LEU A 80 -7.52 -1.06 -5.25
CA LEU A 80 -6.22 -1.67 -5.35
C LEU A 80 -6.35 -2.96 -6.17
N GLU A 81 -5.71 -2.97 -7.33
CA GLU A 81 -5.76 -4.07 -8.28
C GLU A 81 -4.35 -4.65 -8.44
N ARG A 82 -4.21 -5.97 -8.27
CA ARG A 82 -2.96 -6.67 -8.53
C ARG A 82 -2.77 -6.85 -10.04
N ILE A 83 -1.71 -6.27 -10.61
CA ILE A 83 -1.41 -6.30 -12.05
C ILE A 83 -0.25 -7.25 -12.41
N SER A 84 0.56 -7.65 -11.42
CA SER A 84 1.57 -8.71 -11.54
C SER A 84 1.85 -9.31 -10.15
N HIS A 85 2.85 -10.18 -10.02
CA HIS A 85 3.08 -10.94 -8.78
C HIS A 85 3.22 -10.02 -7.55
N TYR A 86 3.99 -8.93 -7.64
CA TYR A 86 4.16 -7.95 -6.55
C TYR A 86 3.72 -6.53 -6.97
N ALA A 87 3.13 -6.41 -8.16
CA ALA A 87 2.81 -5.13 -8.77
C ALA A 87 1.33 -4.81 -8.62
N TYR A 88 1.03 -3.54 -8.39
CA TYR A 88 -0.31 -3.06 -8.09
C TYR A 88 -0.61 -1.75 -8.80
N ARG A 89 -1.85 -1.56 -9.20
CA ARG A 89 -2.40 -0.27 -9.62
C ARG A 89 -3.51 0.12 -8.67
N GLY A 90 -3.59 1.39 -8.30
CA GLY A 90 -4.62 1.80 -7.37
C GLY A 90 -4.84 3.30 -7.27
N ARG A 91 -5.83 3.61 -6.44
CA ARG A 91 -6.14 4.96 -5.96
C ARG A 91 -6.25 4.91 -4.45
N GLY A 92 -5.57 5.83 -3.78
CA GLY A 92 -5.57 5.94 -2.33
C GLY A 92 -5.40 7.37 -1.84
N ARG A 93 -5.52 7.55 -0.52
CA ARG A 93 -5.44 8.85 0.15
C ARG A 93 -4.05 9.07 0.74
N VAL A 94 -3.42 10.20 0.44
CA VAL A 94 -2.17 10.60 1.10
C VAL A 94 -2.44 10.99 2.56
N ILE A 95 -1.91 10.22 3.49
CA ILE A 95 -2.10 10.43 4.94
C ILE A 95 -0.91 11.14 5.61
N ASP A 96 0.27 11.10 4.96
CA ASP A 96 1.48 11.84 5.37
C ASP A 96 2.30 12.18 4.11
N ALA A 97 2.19 13.44 3.65
CA ALA A 97 2.89 13.89 2.44
C ALA A 97 4.40 14.08 2.65
N GLU A 98 4.85 14.36 3.88
CA GLU A 98 6.29 14.52 4.18
C GLU A 98 7.02 13.17 4.08
N ARG A 99 6.33 12.09 4.50
CA ARG A 99 6.85 10.72 4.45
C ARG A 99 6.39 9.95 3.21
N GLY A 100 5.52 10.53 2.39
CA GLY A 100 4.98 9.88 1.20
C GLY A 100 4.12 8.64 1.50
N LEU A 101 3.35 8.67 2.60
CA LEU A 101 2.47 7.59 3.01
C LEU A 101 1.08 7.74 2.38
N VAL A 102 0.63 6.67 1.74
CA VAL A 102 -0.69 6.56 1.11
C VAL A 102 -1.46 5.43 1.75
N GLU A 103 -2.69 5.70 2.19
CA GLU A 103 -3.65 4.69 2.64
C GLU A 103 -4.52 4.24 1.47
N VAL A 104 -4.69 2.93 1.31
CA VAL A 104 -5.59 2.32 0.32
C VAL A 104 -6.11 0.98 0.86
N GLN A 105 -7.43 0.80 0.91
CA GLN A 105 -8.07 -0.45 1.39
C GLN A 105 -7.48 -0.99 2.72
N GLY A 106 -7.24 -0.08 3.67
CA GLY A 106 -6.68 -0.41 4.99
C GLY A 106 -5.18 -0.76 5.00
N PHE A 107 -4.45 -0.56 3.91
CA PHE A 107 -2.99 -0.69 3.82
C PHE A 107 -2.33 0.68 3.76
N VAL A 108 -1.22 0.86 4.48
CA VAL A 108 -0.38 2.06 4.40
C VAL A 108 0.88 1.72 3.62
N ILE A 109 1.09 2.41 2.50
CA ILE A 109 2.20 2.18 1.57
C ILE A 109 3.04 3.45 1.45
N GLU A 110 4.33 3.31 1.68
CA GLU A 110 5.33 4.37 1.50
C GLU A 110 5.81 4.39 0.05
N MET A 111 5.39 5.41 -0.70
CA MET A 111 5.64 5.54 -2.16
C MET A 111 6.24 6.90 -2.55
N GLY A 112 6.65 7.71 -1.57
CA GLY A 112 7.22 9.04 -1.83
C GLY A 112 6.21 10.07 -2.36
N ALA A 113 4.91 9.87 -2.14
CA ALA A 113 3.85 10.76 -2.62
C ALA A 113 3.93 12.16 -1.95
N ALA A 114 4.25 13.19 -2.73
CA ALA A 114 4.45 14.55 -2.19
C ALA A 114 3.19 15.43 -2.14
N ASN A 115 2.10 15.04 -2.81
CA ASN A 115 0.90 15.86 -2.94
C ASN A 115 -0.21 15.38 -2.01
N GLU A 116 -0.90 16.31 -1.34
CA GLU A 116 -2.08 15.98 -0.53
C GLU A 116 -3.27 15.53 -1.39
N GLY A 117 -4.24 14.87 -0.76
CA GLY A 117 -5.47 14.41 -1.42
C GLY A 117 -5.41 12.93 -1.82
N HIS A 118 -6.10 12.59 -2.91
CA HIS A 118 -6.06 11.25 -3.50
C HIS A 118 -5.04 11.22 -4.64
N VAL A 119 -4.33 10.11 -4.73
CA VAL A 119 -3.35 9.85 -5.77
C VAL A 119 -3.71 8.56 -6.50
N ASP A 120 -3.55 8.58 -7.82
CA ASP A 120 -3.48 7.37 -8.64
C ASP A 120 -2.01 6.92 -8.66
N PHE A 121 -1.80 5.61 -8.54
CA PHE A 121 -0.46 5.04 -8.49
C PHE A 121 -0.36 3.71 -9.24
N GLU A 122 0.86 3.41 -9.69
CA GLU A 122 1.28 2.10 -10.18
C GLU A 122 2.59 1.71 -9.48
N ILE A 123 2.58 0.56 -8.81
CA ILE A 123 3.67 0.00 -8.01
C ILE A 123 4.26 -1.17 -8.78
N ASN A 124 5.58 -1.14 -8.98
CA ASN A 124 6.30 -2.23 -9.66
C ASN A 124 6.57 -3.42 -8.73
N ARG A 125 6.89 -3.16 -7.46
CA ARG A 125 7.07 -4.20 -6.44
C ARG A 125 6.73 -3.65 -5.06
N LEU A 126 5.78 -4.28 -4.40
CA LEU A 126 5.41 -4.04 -3.01
C LEU A 126 6.25 -4.93 -2.08
N ASP A 127 6.88 -4.31 -1.09
CA ASP A 127 7.82 -4.94 -0.16
C ASP A 127 7.30 -4.83 1.30
N ILE A 128 7.62 -5.83 2.11
CA ILE A 128 7.47 -5.73 3.56
C ILE A 128 8.51 -4.77 4.12
N SER A 129 8.08 -3.83 4.98
CA SER A 129 9.01 -3.04 5.80
C SER A 129 9.29 -3.79 7.11
N LEU A 130 10.40 -4.52 7.17
CA LEU A 130 10.89 -5.16 8.40
C LEU A 130 11.85 -4.24 9.16
#